data_AF-A0A1Q5M019-F1
#
_entry.id   AF-A0A1Q5M019-F1
#
_cell.length_a   1.000
_cell.length_b   1.000
_cell.length_c   1.000
_cell.angle_alpha   90.00
_cell.angle_beta   90.00
_cell.angle_gamma   90.00
#
_symmetry.space_group_name_H-M   'P 1'
#
loop_
_entity.id
_entity.type
_entity.pdbx_description
1 polymer ?
#
loop_
_entity_poly.entity_id
_entity_poly.type
_entity_poly.pdbx_seq_one_letter_code
_entity_poly.pdbx_strand_id
1 'polypeptide(L)'
;MSATVALCFLDLSQGPKAVDAARQSLRVVQSTPLRRNQFAAHVRLGRALAAAGDLDEAVAVGGDALTLLPEVNSPRIGARLKQLRQDLVSRGAAGAVEFSERYEAVTT
;
A
#
# COMPACT_ATOMS: atom_id res chain seq x y z
N MET A 1 -5.92 6.26 -18.24
CA MET A 1 -6.98 6.09 -17.20
C MET A 1 -6.43 5.33 -15.98
N SER A 2 -5.48 5.89 -15.20
CA SER A 2 -4.66 5.04 -14.30
C SER A 2 -4.81 5.29 -12.79
N ALA A 3 -5.16 6.50 -12.32
CA ALA A 3 -5.20 6.79 -10.88
C ALA A 3 -6.61 7.01 -10.30
N THR A 4 -7.57 7.48 -11.09
CA THR A 4 -8.90 7.87 -10.61
C THR A 4 -9.82 6.65 -10.47
N VAL A 5 -9.72 5.70 -11.39
CA VAL A 5 -10.57 4.49 -11.43
C VAL A 5 -10.37 3.60 -10.20
N ALA A 6 -9.14 3.44 -9.74
CA ALA A 6 -8.85 2.64 -8.54
C ALA A 6 -9.29 3.33 -7.22
N LEU A 7 -9.56 4.64 -7.21
CA LEU A 7 -10.22 5.30 -6.07
C LEU A 7 -11.74 5.04 -6.11
N CYS A 8 -12.36 5.05 -7.30
CA CYS A 8 -13.79 4.74 -7.45
C CYS A 8 -14.15 3.30 -7.08
N PHE A 9 -13.27 2.31 -7.32
CA PHE A 9 -13.56 0.92 -6.94
C PHE A 9 -13.40 0.62 -5.45
N LEU A 10 -12.61 1.42 -4.72
CA LEU A 10 -12.49 1.31 -3.26
C LEU A 10 -13.80 1.68 -2.54
N ASP A 11 -14.57 2.65 -3.09
CA ASP A 11 -15.85 3.10 -2.51
C ASP A 11 -17.04 2.18 -2.83
N LEU A 12 -16.92 1.26 -3.79
CA LEU A 12 -18.03 0.44 -4.30
C LEU A 12 -18.08 -0.99 -3.74
N SER A 13 -17.31 -1.32 -2.69
CA SER A 13 -17.15 -2.69 -2.16
C SER A 13 -16.72 -3.72 -3.22
N GLN A 14 -16.06 -3.27 -4.30
CA GLN A 14 -15.51 -4.12 -5.36
C GLN A 14 -14.03 -4.42 -5.10
N GLY A 15 -13.73 -4.94 -3.91
CA GLY A 15 -12.37 -5.29 -3.46
C GLY A 15 -11.53 -5.98 -4.54
N PRO A 16 -12.02 -7.05 -5.20
CA PRO A 16 -11.25 -7.77 -6.21
C PRO A 16 -10.87 -6.92 -7.45
N LYS A 17 -11.79 -6.09 -7.95
CA LYS A 17 -11.49 -5.21 -9.10
C LYS A 17 -10.54 -4.07 -8.73
N ALA A 18 -10.59 -3.60 -7.49
CA ALA A 18 -9.64 -2.62 -6.98
C ALA A 18 -8.22 -3.22 -6.89
N VAL A 19 -8.10 -4.49 -6.48
CA VAL A 19 -6.83 -5.23 -6.45
C VAL A 19 -6.26 -5.39 -7.86
N ASP A 20 -7.04 -5.84 -8.83
CA ASP A 20 -6.57 -6.01 -10.21
C ASP A 20 -6.09 -4.69 -10.84
N ALA A 21 -6.86 -3.63 -10.68
CA ALA A 21 -6.50 -2.30 -11.17
C ALA A 21 -5.21 -1.78 -10.50
N ALA A 22 -5.04 -2.02 -9.19
CA ALA A 22 -3.85 -1.63 -8.46
C ALA A 22 -2.62 -2.44 -8.90
N ARG A 23 -2.75 -3.76 -9.11
CA ARG A 23 -1.68 -4.63 -9.64
C ARG A 23 -1.27 -4.22 -11.05
N GLN A 24 -2.23 -3.87 -11.91
CA GLN A 24 -1.91 -3.37 -13.25
C GLN A 24 -1.18 -2.03 -13.18
N SER A 25 -1.61 -1.12 -12.31
CA SER A 25 -0.93 0.16 -12.09
C SER A 25 0.51 -0.04 -11.61
N LEU A 26 0.72 -0.96 -10.65
CA LEU A 26 2.03 -1.30 -10.14
C LEU A 26 2.96 -1.82 -11.24
N ARG A 27 2.45 -2.72 -12.11
CA ARG A 27 3.20 -3.22 -13.27
C ARG A 27 3.65 -2.15 -14.25
N VAL A 28 2.90 -1.06 -14.38
CA VAL A 28 3.28 0.06 -15.25
C VAL A 28 4.37 0.90 -14.58
N VAL A 29 4.25 1.19 -13.29
CA VAL A 29 5.20 2.09 -12.60
C VAL A 29 6.49 1.39 -12.15
N GLN A 30 6.49 0.07 -11.96
CA GLN A 30 7.70 -0.69 -11.59
C GLN A 30 8.78 -0.60 -12.67
N SER A 31 8.39 -0.46 -13.94
CA SER A 31 9.30 -0.29 -15.07
C SER A 31 9.86 1.13 -15.19
N THR A 32 9.49 2.03 -14.27
CA THR A 32 9.95 3.44 -14.26
C THR A 32 10.87 3.70 -13.08
N PRO A 33 11.87 4.58 -13.19
CA PRO A 33 12.77 4.92 -12.08
C PRO A 33 12.11 5.78 -10.98
N LEU A 34 10.82 6.08 -11.09
CA LEU A 34 10.11 6.99 -10.19
C LEU A 34 9.69 6.28 -8.90
N ARG A 35 10.61 6.22 -7.92
CA ARG A 35 10.40 5.58 -6.60
C ARG A 35 9.14 6.05 -5.89
N ARG A 36 8.81 7.34 -5.97
CA ARG A 36 7.57 7.89 -5.39
C ARG A 36 6.30 7.25 -5.97
N ASN A 37 6.32 6.93 -7.27
CA ASN A 37 5.18 6.35 -7.97
C ASN A 37 5.05 4.87 -7.63
N GLN A 38 6.18 4.16 -7.56
CA GLN A 38 6.24 2.78 -7.09
C GLN A 38 5.69 2.66 -5.66
N PHE A 39 6.18 3.49 -4.74
CA PHE A 39 5.67 3.56 -3.37
C PHE A 39 4.14 3.77 -3.34
N ALA A 40 3.66 4.77 -4.08
CA ALA A 40 2.24 5.08 -4.10
C ALA A 40 1.41 3.92 -4.67
N ALA A 41 1.93 3.18 -5.64
CA ALA A 41 1.27 2.00 -6.19
C ALA A 41 1.24 0.84 -5.19
N HIS A 42 2.33 0.55 -4.47
CA HIS A 42 2.34 -0.45 -3.39
C HIS A 42 1.31 -0.10 -2.31
N VAL A 43 1.29 1.13 -1.80
CA VAL A 43 0.29 1.53 -0.78
C VAL A 43 -1.15 1.41 -1.29
N ARG A 44 -1.40 1.74 -2.56
CA ARG A 44 -2.75 1.58 -3.15
C ARG A 44 -3.15 0.12 -3.28
N LEU A 45 -2.22 -0.76 -3.66
CA LEU A 45 -2.45 -2.20 -3.71
C LEU A 45 -2.71 -2.77 -2.32
N GLY A 46 -1.89 -2.41 -1.32
CA GLY A 46 -2.10 -2.85 0.07
C GLY A 46 -3.47 -2.44 0.62
N ARG A 47 -3.92 -1.21 0.34
CA ARG A 47 -5.28 -0.77 0.71
C ARG A 47 -6.39 -1.54 -0.02
N ALA A 48 -6.19 -1.85 -1.30
CA ALA A 48 -7.16 -2.63 -2.06
C ALA A 48 -7.26 -4.07 -1.55
N LEU A 49 -6.12 -4.69 -1.22
CA LEU A 49 -6.05 -6.03 -0.62
C LEU A 49 -6.70 -6.04 0.77
N ALA A 50 -6.40 -5.04 1.61
CA ALA A 50 -7.04 -4.91 2.92
C ALA A 50 -8.56 -4.75 2.81
N ALA A 51 -9.04 -4.00 1.82
CA ALA A 51 -10.48 -3.87 1.52
C ALA A 51 -11.10 -5.16 0.95
N ALA A 52 -10.33 -5.97 0.23
CA ALA A 52 -10.75 -7.27 -0.27
C ALA A 52 -10.75 -8.37 0.80
N GLY A 53 -10.07 -8.15 1.94
CA GLY A 53 -9.92 -9.10 3.03
C GLY A 53 -8.60 -9.89 2.99
N ASP A 54 -7.77 -9.69 1.96
CA ASP A 54 -6.46 -10.34 1.78
C ASP A 54 -5.40 -9.64 2.65
N LEU A 55 -5.55 -9.75 3.96
CA LEU A 55 -4.75 -9.02 4.94
C LEU A 55 -3.26 -9.41 4.91
N ASP A 56 -2.95 -10.68 4.69
CA ASP A 56 -1.56 -11.17 4.63
C ASP A 56 -0.79 -10.56 3.46
N GLU A 57 -1.42 -10.52 2.27
CA GLU A 57 -0.83 -9.90 1.09
C GLU A 57 -0.75 -8.37 1.26
N ALA A 58 -1.73 -7.76 1.93
CA ALA A 58 -1.68 -6.34 2.24
C ALA A 58 -0.50 -5.96 3.15
N VAL A 59 -0.16 -6.81 4.14
CA VAL A 59 1.05 -6.65 4.98
C VAL A 59 2.32 -6.78 4.13
N ALA A 60 2.40 -7.80 3.28
CA ALA A 60 3.57 -8.01 2.41
C ALA A 60 3.83 -6.79 1.50
N VAL A 61 2.79 -6.32 0.81
CA VAL A 61 2.87 -5.14 -0.07
C VAL A 61 3.14 -3.85 0.71
N GLY A 62 2.63 -3.74 1.94
CA GLY A 62 2.98 -2.66 2.87
C GLY A 62 4.46 -2.65 3.22
N GLY A 63 5.05 -3.84 3.38
CA GLY A 63 6.49 -4.04 3.56
C GLY A 63 7.31 -3.55 2.36
N ASP A 64 6.89 -3.86 1.13
CA ASP A 64 7.54 -3.33 -0.08
C ASP A 64 7.53 -1.80 -0.11
N ALA A 65 6.37 -1.19 0.19
CA ALA A 65 6.27 0.26 0.28
C ALA A 65 7.21 0.84 1.35
N LEU A 66 7.38 0.16 2.48
CA LEU A 66 8.28 0.57 3.54
C LEU A 66 9.75 0.62 3.07
N THR A 67 10.19 -0.34 2.25
CA THR A 67 11.56 -0.32 1.70
C THR A 67 11.85 0.89 0.82
N LEU A 68 10.82 1.43 0.17
CA LEU A 68 10.92 2.59 -0.71
C LEU A 68 10.81 3.91 0.06
N LEU A 69 10.36 3.90 1.32
CA LEU A 69 10.08 5.10 2.11
C LEU A 69 11.31 6.04 2.22
N PRO A 70 12.53 5.56 2.51
CA PRO A 70 13.73 6.41 2.61
C PRO A 70 14.09 7.09 1.29
N GLU A 71 13.77 6.47 0.15
CA GLU A 71 14.07 7.01 -1.17
C GLU A 71 13.10 8.13 -1.59
N VAL A 72 11.89 8.16 -1.01
CA VAL A 72 10.83 9.09 -1.41
C VAL A 72 10.85 10.41 -0.62
N ASN A 73 11.50 10.45 0.55
CA ASN A 73 11.73 11.64 1.39
C ASN A 73 10.53 12.60 1.47
N SER A 74 9.32 12.05 1.63
CA SER A 74 8.09 12.84 1.61
C SER A 74 7.16 12.47 2.78
N PRO A 75 6.96 13.39 3.75
CA PRO A 75 6.15 13.11 4.94
C PRO A 75 4.67 12.87 4.60
N ARG A 76 4.15 13.54 3.57
CA ARG A 76 2.77 13.32 3.06
C ARG A 76 2.56 11.89 2.56
N ILE A 77 3.60 11.31 1.96
CA ILE A 77 3.54 9.96 1.41
C ILE A 77 3.70 8.92 2.53
N GLY A 78 4.58 9.18 3.51
CA GLY A 78 4.71 8.37 4.73
C GLY A 78 3.41 8.28 5.55
N ALA A 79 2.60 9.35 5.58
CA ALA A 79 1.30 9.34 6.24
C ALA A 79 0.32 8.30 5.65
N ARG A 80 0.39 8.04 4.34
CA ARG A 80 -0.47 7.03 3.69
C ARG A 80 -0.10 5.60 4.10
N LEU A 81 1.20 5.33 4.24
CA LEU A 81 1.68 4.04 4.73
C LEU A 81 1.36 3.86 6.23
N LYS A 82 1.43 4.94 7.02
CA LYS A 82 0.97 4.94 8.41
C LYS A 82 -0.51 4.55 8.53
N GLN A 83 -1.37 5.10 7.66
CA GLN A 83 -2.79 4.76 7.64
C GLN A 83 -3.02 3.28 7.29
N LEU A 84 -2.32 2.75 6.30
CA LEU A 84 -2.38 1.32 5.95
C LEU A 84 -1.95 0.44 7.15
N ARG A 85 -0.84 0.79 7.81
CA ARG A 85 -0.37 0.12 9.03
C ARG A 85 -1.43 0.08 10.12
N GLN A 86 -2.05 1.22 10.41
CA GLN A 86 -3.09 1.32 11.43
C GLN A 86 -4.31 0.46 11.08
N ASP A 87 -4.74 0.46 9.82
CA ASP A 87 -5.84 -0.38 9.33
C ASP A 87 -5.50 -1.88 9.51
N LEU A 88 -4.30 -2.32 9.09
CA LEU A 88 -3.86 -3.72 9.22
C LEU A 88 -3.76 -4.17 10.69
N VAL A 89 -3.24 -3.32 11.57
CA VAL A 89 -3.19 -3.59 13.02
C VAL A 89 -4.61 -3.67 13.60
N SER A 90 -5.50 -2.76 13.22
CA SER A 90 -6.89 -2.74 13.72
C SER A 90 -7.69 -3.98 13.31
N ARG A 91 -7.36 -4.56 12.14
CA ARG A 91 -7.98 -5.79 11.62
C ARG A 91 -7.31 -7.07 12.14
N GLY A 92 -6.25 -6.96 12.92
CA GLY A 92 -5.52 -8.12 13.46
C GLY A 92 -4.83 -8.96 12.40
N ALA A 93 -4.36 -8.34 11.31
CA ALA A 93 -3.64 -9.04 10.24
C ALA A 93 -2.37 -9.73 10.78
N ALA A 94 -2.10 -10.96 10.34
CA ALA A 94 -0.89 -11.65 10.73
C ALA A 94 0.33 -10.87 10.23
N GLY A 95 1.34 -10.68 11.09
CA GLY A 95 2.52 -9.87 10.77
C GLY A 95 2.32 -8.35 10.80
N ALA A 96 1.12 -7.82 11.12
CA ALA A 96 0.91 -6.37 11.23
C ALA A 96 1.72 -5.73 12.37
N VAL A 97 1.97 -6.48 13.44
CA VAL A 97 2.80 -6.02 14.58
C VAL A 97 4.25 -5.86 14.12
N GLU A 98 4.83 -6.90 13.51
CA GLU A 98 6.20 -6.85 12.98
C GLU A 98 6.34 -5.75 11.91
N PHE A 99 5.37 -5.64 11.01
CA PHE A 99 5.31 -4.55 10.04
C PHE A 99 5.31 -3.17 10.73
N SER A 100 4.61 -3.05 11.85
CA SER A 100 4.55 -1.82 12.62
C SER A 100 5.87 -1.47 13.28
N GLU A 101 6.54 -2.45 13.87
CA GLU A 101 7.86 -2.28 14.49
C GLU A 101 8.90 -1.86 13.43
N ARG A 102 8.89 -2.53 12.27
CA ARG A 102 9.75 -2.17 11.13
C ARG A 102 9.46 -0.76 10.62
N TYR A 103 8.19 -0.37 10.55
CA TYR A 103 7.80 0.99 10.14
C TYR A 103 8.40 2.03 11.09
N GLU A 104 8.27 1.82 12.40
CA GLU A 104 8.81 2.74 13.40
C GLU A 104 10.34 2.84 13.32
N ALA A 105 11.04 1.72 13.14
CA ALA A 105 12.49 1.69 12.97
C ALA A 105 13.00 2.47 11.74
N VAL A 106 12.21 2.55 10.66
CA VAL A 106 12.57 3.30 9.44
C VAL A 106 12.20 4.78 9.54
N THR A 107 11.23 5.14 10.38
CA THR A 107 10.74 6.53 10.51
C THR A 107 11.26 7.29 11.72
N THR A 108 12.02 6.63 12.59
CA THR A 108 12.72 7.22 13.75
C THR A 108 14.06 7.80 13.33
#